data_AF-A0A4U3ASR7-F1
#
_entry.id   AF-A0A4U3ASR7-F1
#
_cell.length_a   1.000
_cell.length_b   1.000
_cell.length_c   1.000
_cell.angle_alpha   90.00
_cell.angle_beta   90.00
_cell.angle_gamma   90.00
#
_symmetry.space_group_name_H-M   'P 1'
#
loop_
_entity.id
_entity.type
_entity.pdbx_description
1 polymer ?
#
loop_
_entity_poly.entity_id
_entity_poly.type
_entity_poly.pdbx_seq_one_letter_code
_entity_poly.pdbx_strand_id
1 'polypeptide(L)'
;KVEDEIPAGLEYVQDSIKSDGPEPNPVELHAENGKVTAKYPEITDTKKRSIIFKVRVKETVQVGKEIINKAIVDDNNPTTPPVESLIPITPQYKDGTLEARKEVSNHEPKLGEEIEYRISFENTVENGKLAVVKVEDEIPAGLE
;
A
#
# COMPACT_ATOMS: atom_id res chain seq x y z
N LYS A 1 21.95 -13.31 14.55
CA LYS A 1 20.85 -12.33 14.70
C LYS A 1 20.32 -11.96 13.32
N VAL A 2 19.06 -11.55 13.25
CA VAL A 2 18.40 -11.01 12.07
C VAL A 2 17.82 -9.66 12.47
N GLU A 3 18.05 -8.64 11.65
CA GLU A 3 17.61 -7.28 11.89
C GLU A 3 17.02 -6.70 10.60
N ASP A 4 15.90 -5.99 10.70
CA ASP A 4 15.27 -5.31 9.56
C ASP A 4 14.68 -3.98 10.06
N GLU A 5 15.14 -2.87 9.48
CA GLU A 5 14.61 -1.54 9.78
C GLU A 5 13.47 -1.23 8.83
N ILE A 6 12.26 -1.04 9.37
CA ILE A 6 11.06 -0.78 8.60
C ILE A 6 11.19 0.63 8.00
N PRO A 7 11.30 0.74 6.67
CA PRO A 7 11.60 2.01 6.02
C PRO A 7 10.45 3.01 6.16
N ALA A 8 10.79 4.29 6.01
CA ALA A 8 9.79 5.36 5.93
C ALA A 8 8.76 5.06 4.83
N GLY A 9 7.49 5.32 5.15
CA GLY A 9 6.37 4.98 4.27
C GLY A 9 5.73 3.61 4.55
N LEU A 10 6.36 2.78 5.40
CA LEU A 10 5.76 1.57 5.94
C LEU A 10 5.42 1.72 7.42
N GLU A 11 4.44 0.94 7.87
CA GLU A 11 4.01 0.84 9.25
C GLU A 11 3.85 -0.63 9.64
N TYR A 12 4.43 -1.03 10.77
CA TYR A 12 4.29 -2.40 11.26
C TYR A 12 2.84 -2.70 11.66
N VAL A 13 2.34 -3.87 11.26
CA VAL A 13 1.06 -4.38 11.77
C VAL A 13 1.34 -5.09 13.08
N GLN A 14 0.81 -4.54 14.18
CA GLN A 14 0.99 -5.09 15.52
C GLN A 14 0.62 -6.58 15.58
N ASP A 15 1.39 -7.35 16.36
CA ASP A 15 1.19 -8.79 16.61
C ASP A 15 1.25 -9.68 15.34
N SER A 16 1.80 -9.16 14.24
CA SER A 16 1.94 -9.93 12.99
C SER A 16 3.22 -10.74 12.86
N ILE A 17 4.22 -10.45 13.70
CA ILE A 17 5.53 -11.12 13.68
C ILE A 17 5.44 -12.56 14.16
N LYS A 18 6.07 -13.48 13.43
CA LYS A 18 6.21 -14.89 13.80
C LYS A 18 7.45 -15.51 13.16
N SER A 19 8.01 -16.55 13.79
CA SER A 19 8.98 -17.43 13.16
C SER A 19 8.29 -18.58 12.42
N ASP A 20 8.92 -19.06 11.36
CA ASP A 20 8.54 -20.26 10.64
C ASP A 20 9.76 -21.12 10.32
N GLY A 21 9.59 -22.44 10.33
CA GLY A 21 10.65 -23.42 10.16
C GLY A 21 10.91 -24.31 11.39
N PRO A 22 11.90 -25.21 11.30
CA PRO A 22 12.22 -26.16 12.35
C PRO A 22 12.98 -25.52 13.53
N GLU A 23 12.94 -26.18 14.67
CA GLU A 23 13.77 -25.86 15.85
C GLU A 23 15.27 -25.71 15.48
N PRO A 24 16.03 -24.85 16.16
CA PRO A 24 15.59 -24.06 17.31
C PRO A 24 14.75 -22.84 16.89
N ASN A 25 13.76 -22.53 17.72
CA ASN A 25 13.04 -21.26 17.67
C ASN A 25 13.93 -20.08 18.13
N PRO A 26 13.62 -18.84 17.72
CA PRO A 26 14.34 -17.67 18.19
C PRO A 26 14.15 -17.47 19.70
N VAL A 27 15.24 -17.13 20.40
CA VAL A 27 15.23 -16.78 21.83
C VAL A 27 14.78 -15.34 22.07
N GLU A 28 14.89 -14.49 21.05
CA GLU A 28 14.30 -13.15 21.02
C GLU A 28 13.62 -12.96 19.66
N LEU A 29 12.38 -12.50 19.68
CA LEU A 29 11.62 -12.14 18.48
C LEU A 29 10.69 -10.98 18.81
N HIS A 30 10.95 -9.80 18.28
CA HIS A 30 10.13 -8.61 18.52
C HIS A 30 10.23 -7.61 17.37
N ALA A 31 9.22 -6.76 17.27
CA ALA A 31 9.19 -5.60 16.41
C ALA A 31 8.92 -4.37 17.28
N GLU A 32 9.93 -3.53 17.47
CA GLU A 32 9.85 -2.33 18.31
C GLU A 32 10.60 -1.16 17.66
N ASN A 33 10.15 0.07 17.89
CA ASN A 33 10.81 1.28 17.38
C ASN A 33 11.07 1.27 15.86
N GLY A 34 10.16 0.67 15.07
CA GLY A 34 10.32 0.56 13.63
C GLY A 34 11.38 -0.45 13.18
N LYS A 35 11.81 -1.37 14.05
CA LYS A 35 12.79 -2.40 13.74
C LYS A 35 12.31 -3.78 14.14
N VAL A 36 12.47 -4.76 13.25
CA VAL A 36 12.28 -6.18 13.52
C VAL A 36 13.62 -6.78 13.93
N THR A 37 13.64 -7.51 15.04
CA THR A 37 14.83 -8.20 15.54
C THR A 37 14.50 -9.65 15.87
N ALA A 38 15.37 -10.56 15.45
CA ALA A 38 15.35 -11.95 15.88
C ALA A 38 16.74 -12.46 16.27
N LYS A 39 16.83 -13.21 17.37
CA LYS A 39 18.07 -13.91 17.76
C LYS A 39 17.80 -15.40 17.88
N TYR A 40 18.66 -16.20 17.28
CA TYR A 40 18.62 -17.65 17.34
C TYR A 40 19.77 -18.15 18.22
N PRO A 41 19.60 -19.30 18.89
CA PRO A 41 20.71 -20.04 19.47
C PRO A 41 21.53 -20.71 18.35
N GLU A 42 22.45 -21.61 18.72
CA GLU A 42 23.25 -22.37 17.76
C GLU A 42 22.38 -23.17 16.78
N ILE A 43 22.69 -23.08 15.50
CA ILE A 43 22.05 -23.82 14.41
C ILE A 43 23.13 -24.66 13.71
N THR A 44 22.93 -25.97 13.67
CA THR A 44 23.90 -26.92 13.08
C THR A 44 23.38 -27.59 11.81
N ASP A 45 22.08 -27.43 11.52
CA ASP A 45 21.47 -27.98 10.31
C ASP A 45 21.50 -27.00 9.14
N THR A 46 21.05 -27.47 7.98
CA THR A 46 20.97 -26.71 6.72
C THR A 46 19.54 -26.33 6.35
N LYS A 47 18.59 -26.40 7.30
CA LYS A 47 17.17 -26.19 7.04
C LYS A 47 16.84 -24.70 7.01
N LYS A 48 15.89 -24.33 6.15
CA LYS A 48 15.42 -22.95 6.01
C LYS A 48 14.54 -22.57 7.21
N ARG A 49 14.73 -21.34 7.68
CA ARG A 49 13.93 -20.66 8.71
C ARG A 49 13.55 -19.29 8.19
N SER A 50 12.45 -18.72 8.66
CA SER A 50 11.95 -17.43 8.20
C SER A 50 11.37 -16.62 9.35
N ILE A 51 11.53 -15.31 9.27
CA ILE A 51 10.79 -14.34 10.09
C ILE A 51 9.73 -13.72 9.19
N ILE A 52 8.48 -13.82 9.59
CA ILE A 52 7.33 -13.32 8.84
C ILE A 52 6.72 -12.20 9.65
N PHE A 53 6.53 -11.03 9.04
CA PHE A 53 5.83 -9.90 9.63
C PHE A 53 5.02 -9.18 8.55
N LYS A 54 3.99 -8.44 8.97
CA LYS A 54 3.17 -7.64 8.06
C LYS A 54 3.46 -6.16 8.26
N VAL A 55 3.39 -5.43 7.17
CA VAL A 55 3.48 -3.97 7.14
C VAL A 55 2.32 -3.41 6.32
N ARG A 56 1.92 -2.18 6.63
CA ARG A 56 0.99 -1.37 5.86
C ARG A 56 1.74 -0.26 5.16
N VAL A 57 1.44 -0.01 3.89
CA VAL A 57 1.92 1.20 3.20
C VAL A 57 1.13 2.40 3.73
N LYS A 58 1.83 3.44 4.16
CA LYS A 58 1.20 4.68 4.67
C LYS A 58 0.52 5.43 3.52
N GLU A 59 -0.63 6.02 3.81
CA GLU A 59 -1.42 6.82 2.84
C GLU A 59 -0.70 8.08 2.36
N THR A 60 0.31 8.54 3.09
CA THR A 60 1.11 9.73 2.76
C THR A 60 2.24 9.45 1.76
N VAL A 61 2.41 8.19 1.35
CA VAL A 61 3.47 7.81 0.40
C VAL A 61 3.08 8.20 -1.01
N GLN A 62 4.06 8.72 -1.75
CA GLN A 62 3.91 8.97 -3.17
C GLN A 62 3.79 7.65 -3.94
N VAL A 63 2.66 7.47 -4.63
CA VAL A 63 2.43 6.35 -5.54
C VAL A 63 3.47 6.33 -6.67
N GLY A 64 3.90 5.14 -7.06
CA GLY A 64 4.87 4.94 -8.14
C GLY A 64 6.34 5.14 -7.74
N LYS A 65 6.63 5.60 -6.51
CA LYS A 65 7.99 5.71 -5.98
C LYS A 65 8.37 4.47 -5.18
N GLU A 66 9.55 3.91 -5.43
CA GLU A 66 10.03 2.72 -4.73
C GLU A 66 10.27 2.98 -3.23
N ILE A 67 9.90 1.99 -2.42
CA ILE A 67 10.34 1.84 -1.03
C ILE A 67 11.20 0.58 -0.96
N ILE A 68 12.43 0.72 -0.47
CA ILE A 68 13.38 -0.39 -0.35
C ILE A 68 13.39 -0.87 1.11
N ASN A 69 13.04 -2.13 1.32
CA ASN A 69 13.17 -2.80 2.62
C ASN A 69 14.47 -3.60 2.67
N LYS A 70 15.18 -3.58 3.79
CA LYS A 70 16.50 -4.21 3.95
C LYS A 70 16.56 -5.04 5.23
N ALA A 71 16.86 -6.33 5.07
CA ALA A 71 17.18 -7.24 6.16
C ALA A 71 18.70 -7.48 6.22
N ILE A 72 19.21 -7.63 7.44
CA ILE A 72 20.61 -7.94 7.76
C ILE A 72 20.62 -9.22 8.60
N VAL A 73 21.39 -10.21 8.17
CA VAL A 73 21.63 -11.46 8.91
C VAL A 73 23.10 -11.52 9.29
N ASP A 74 23.38 -11.65 10.57
CA ASP A 74 24.73 -11.59 11.14
C ASP A 74 24.91 -12.74 12.12
N ASP A 75 25.91 -13.59 11.91
CA ASP A 75 26.26 -14.68 12.83
C ASP A 75 27.10 -14.20 14.04
N ASN A 76 27.40 -12.89 14.09
CA ASN A 76 28.26 -12.21 15.05
C ASN A 76 29.71 -12.71 15.04
N ASN A 77 30.15 -13.39 13.98
CA ASN A 77 31.55 -13.75 13.82
C ASN A 77 32.33 -12.53 13.30
N PRO A 78 33.37 -12.04 14.02
CA PRO A 78 34.11 -10.85 13.62
C PRO A 78 34.83 -10.98 12.27
N THR A 79 34.97 -12.21 11.74
CA THR A 79 35.60 -12.49 10.45
C THR A 79 34.60 -12.69 9.31
N THR A 80 33.31 -12.76 9.62
CA THR A 80 32.25 -12.98 8.64
C THR A 80 31.41 -11.71 8.52
N PRO A 81 31.41 -11.02 7.36
CA PRO A 81 30.58 -9.84 7.20
C PRO A 81 29.09 -10.23 7.25
N PRO A 82 28.22 -9.36 7.79
CA PRO A 82 26.78 -9.57 7.73
C PRO A 82 26.29 -9.72 6.29
N VAL A 83 25.27 -10.56 6.11
CA VAL A 83 24.60 -10.75 4.83
C VAL A 83 23.43 -9.77 4.76
N GLU A 84 23.42 -8.93 3.73
CA GLU A 84 22.32 -7.99 3.47
C GLU A 84 21.41 -8.50 2.35
N SER A 85 20.11 -8.32 2.51
CA SER A 85 19.11 -8.60 1.48
C SER A 85 18.15 -7.42 1.38
N LEU A 86 18.00 -6.90 0.17
CA LEU A 86 17.14 -5.75 -0.12
C LEU A 86 16.07 -6.13 -1.15
N ILE A 87 14.86 -5.63 -0.94
CA ILE A 87 13.75 -5.83 -1.87
C ILE A 87 12.92 -4.54 -2.00
N PRO A 88 12.69 -4.04 -3.23
CA PRO A 88 11.83 -2.88 -3.45
C PRO A 88 10.36 -3.28 -3.53
N ILE A 89 9.50 -2.35 -3.12
CA ILE A 89 8.08 -2.34 -3.46
C ILE A 89 7.73 -1.01 -4.12
N THR A 90 6.76 -1.01 -5.04
CA THR A 90 6.24 0.22 -5.65
C THR A 90 4.76 0.36 -5.31
N PRO A 91 4.40 1.23 -4.35
CA PRO A 91 3.01 1.52 -4.01
C PRO A 91 2.18 1.90 -5.24
N GLN A 92 0.95 1.43 -5.27
CA GLN A 92 -0.02 1.69 -6.33
C GLN A 92 -1.19 2.52 -5.79
N TYR A 93 -1.93 3.15 -6.70
CA TYR A 93 -3.21 3.77 -6.34
C TYR A 93 -4.18 2.71 -5.83
N LYS A 94 -5.08 3.13 -4.94
CA LYS A 94 -6.28 2.35 -4.64
C LYS A 94 -7.19 2.35 -5.86
N ASP A 95 -8.15 1.44 -5.85
CA ASP A 95 -9.25 1.51 -6.81
C ASP A 95 -10.10 2.76 -6.51
N GLY A 96 -10.28 3.60 -7.53
CA GLY A 96 -11.18 4.75 -7.45
C GLY A 96 -12.64 4.32 -7.50
N THR A 97 -13.54 5.20 -7.05
CA THR A 97 -15.00 5.02 -7.20
C THR A 97 -15.58 6.26 -7.84
N LEU A 98 -16.26 6.08 -8.98
CA LEU A 98 -16.86 7.17 -9.74
C LEU A 98 -18.30 7.39 -9.27
N GLU A 99 -18.61 8.60 -8.83
CA GLU A 99 -19.98 9.08 -8.67
C GLU A 99 -20.28 10.17 -9.70
N ALA A 100 -21.51 10.18 -10.23
CA ALA A 100 -21.95 11.16 -11.21
C ALA A 100 -23.40 11.59 -10.96
N ARG A 101 -23.71 12.85 -11.28
CA ARG A 101 -25.03 13.47 -11.14
C ARG A 101 -25.30 14.36 -12.34
N LYS A 102 -26.57 14.43 -12.76
CA LYS A 102 -27.04 15.35 -13.78
C LYS A 102 -28.12 16.23 -13.18
N GLU A 103 -28.01 17.53 -13.40
CA GLU A 103 -28.92 18.55 -12.91
C GLU A 103 -29.36 19.46 -14.06
N VAL A 104 -30.49 20.14 -13.90
CA VAL A 104 -31.01 21.12 -14.86
C VAL A 104 -31.33 22.43 -14.14
N SER A 105 -31.08 23.57 -14.77
CA SER A 105 -31.32 24.89 -14.17
C SER A 105 -32.81 25.21 -13.98
N ASN A 106 -33.68 24.66 -14.83
CA ASN A 106 -35.13 24.83 -14.76
C ASN A 106 -35.83 23.54 -15.23
N HIS A 107 -36.71 22.99 -14.39
CA HIS A 107 -37.47 21.78 -14.71
C HIS A 107 -38.74 22.05 -15.54
N GLU A 108 -39.17 23.30 -15.64
CA GLU A 108 -40.37 23.73 -16.36
C GLU A 108 -40.08 25.01 -17.18
N PRO A 109 -39.18 24.96 -18.17
CA PRO A 109 -38.92 26.11 -19.03
C PRO A 109 -40.13 26.45 -19.89
N LYS A 110 -40.30 27.74 -20.16
CA LYS A 110 -41.24 28.20 -21.18
C LYS A 110 -40.62 28.08 -22.56
N LEU A 111 -41.47 28.09 -23.59
CA LEU A 111 -41.02 28.06 -24.98
C LEU A 111 -40.09 29.25 -25.26
N GLY A 112 -38.90 28.95 -25.78
CA GLY A 112 -37.86 29.92 -26.08
C GLY A 112 -36.97 30.33 -24.90
N GLU A 113 -37.17 29.76 -23.70
CA GLU A 113 -36.21 29.93 -22.58
C GLU A 113 -35.03 28.97 -22.73
N GLU A 114 -33.84 29.46 -22.39
CA GLU A 114 -32.63 28.64 -22.30
C GLU A 114 -32.59 27.90 -20.96
N ILE A 115 -32.14 26.64 -20.99
CA ILE A 115 -31.84 25.85 -19.78
C ILE A 115 -30.40 25.35 -19.84
N GLU A 116 -29.81 25.12 -18.68
CA GLU A 116 -28.48 24.55 -18.53
C GLU A 116 -28.61 23.14 -17.96
N TYR A 117 -28.01 22.15 -18.62
CA TYR A 117 -27.74 20.85 -18.02
C TYR A 117 -26.32 20.82 -17.46
N ARG A 118 -26.17 20.32 -16.23
CA ARG A 118 -24.89 20.17 -15.56
C ARG A 118 -24.66 18.70 -15.23
N ILE A 119 -23.66 18.09 -15.84
CA ILE A 119 -23.15 16.77 -15.44
C ILE A 119 -21.93 16.98 -14.56
N SER A 120 -22.05 16.58 -13.30
CA SER A 120 -20.97 16.62 -12.32
C SER A 120 -20.54 15.19 -12.01
N PHE A 121 -19.24 14.95 -11.90
CA PHE A 121 -18.73 13.65 -11.48
C PHE A 121 -17.48 13.82 -10.62
N GLU A 122 -17.24 12.86 -9.74
CA GLU A 122 -16.09 12.88 -8.85
C GLU A 122 -15.57 11.47 -8.57
N ASN A 123 -14.27 11.40 -8.25
CA ASN A 123 -13.70 10.21 -7.62
C ASN A 123 -13.82 10.37 -6.09
N THR A 124 -14.55 9.49 -5.44
CA THR A 124 -14.84 9.60 -4.00
C THR A 124 -13.79 8.94 -3.11
N VAL A 125 -12.76 8.32 -3.70
CA VAL A 125 -11.71 7.61 -2.95
C VAL A 125 -10.40 8.41 -2.97
N GLU A 126 -9.96 8.85 -1.79
CA GLU A 126 -8.63 9.45 -1.59
C GLU A 126 -7.53 8.44 -1.97
N ASN A 127 -6.51 8.89 -2.71
CA ASN A 127 -5.49 8.05 -3.35
C ASN A 127 -6.06 6.95 -4.28
N GLY A 128 -7.34 7.06 -4.67
CA GLY A 128 -7.97 6.21 -5.67
C GLY A 128 -7.67 6.70 -7.08
N LYS A 129 -7.56 5.76 -8.03
CA LYS A 129 -7.42 6.08 -9.46
C LYS A 129 -8.62 5.60 -10.24
N LEU A 130 -9.26 6.52 -10.96
CA LEU A 130 -10.15 6.20 -12.08
C LEU A 130 -9.29 6.10 -13.34
N ALA A 131 -9.20 4.92 -13.95
CA ALA A 131 -8.30 4.70 -15.10
C ALA A 131 -8.76 5.45 -16.35
N VAL A 132 -10.08 5.45 -16.61
CA VAL A 132 -10.73 6.15 -17.72
C VAL A 132 -12.08 6.67 -17.21
N VAL A 133 -12.40 7.92 -17.52
CA VAL A 133 -13.74 8.49 -17.34
C VAL A 133 -14.22 8.99 -18.69
N LYS A 134 -15.41 8.57 -19.10
CA LYS A 134 -16.07 8.98 -20.34
C LYS A 134 -17.45 9.52 -19.97
N VAL A 135 -17.76 10.74 -20.44
CA VAL A 135 -19.08 11.36 -20.26
C VAL A 135 -19.72 11.48 -21.64
N GLU A 136 -20.89 10.89 -21.79
CA GLU A 136 -21.72 10.97 -22.99
C GLU A 136 -23.13 11.34 -22.56
N ASP A 137 -23.75 12.26 -23.30
CA ASP A 137 -25.12 12.69 -23.07
C ASP A 137 -25.79 12.91 -24.43
N GLU A 138 -26.97 12.34 -24.61
CA GLU A 138 -27.76 12.50 -25.83
C GLU A 138 -28.77 13.62 -25.60
N ILE A 139 -28.72 14.68 -26.43
CA ILE A 139 -29.63 15.82 -26.31
C ILE A 139 -31.03 15.37 -26.78
N PRO A 140 -32.07 15.45 -25.93
CA PRO A 140 -33.43 15.09 -26.32
C PRO A 140 -33.92 15.91 -27.51
N ALA A 141 -34.68 15.27 -28.41
CA ALA A 141 -35.30 15.95 -29.54
C ALA A 141 -36.25 17.07 -29.07
N GLY A 142 -36.22 18.22 -29.75
CA GLY A 142 -37.04 19.39 -29.42
C GLY A 142 -36.37 20.41 -28.50
N LEU A 143 -35.13 20.14 -28.07
CA LEU A 143 -34.20 21.15 -27.60
C LEU A 143 -33.30 21.57 -28.76
N GLU A 144 -33.04 22.88 -28.88
CA GLU A 144 -32.17 23.49 -29.91
C GLU A 144 -30.87 24.02 -29.30
#